data_AF-A0A957SAU1-F1
#
_entry.id   AF-A0A957SAU1-F1
#
_cell.length_a   1.000
_cell.length_b   1.000
_cell.length_c   1.000
_cell.angle_alpha   90.00
_cell.angle_beta   90.00
_cell.angle_gamma   90.00
#
_symmetry.space_group_name_H-M   'P 1'
#
loop_
_entity.id
_entity.type
_entity.pdbx_description
1 polymer ?
#
loop_
_entity_poly.entity_id
_entity_poly.type
_entity_poly.pdbx_seq_one_letter_code
_entity_poly.pdbx_strand_id
1 'polypeptide(L)'
;MIWAGHHEVAGLSPSDTGPTIQFAIITNIHDPMLNLTENLELEPYLAESYEVAEDGLTYTFHLREGVKFHDGTDFTAADVKYTFDFYSDVET
;
A
#
# COMPACT_ATOMS: atom_id res chain seq x y z
N MET A 1 -14.38 -0.11 13.66
CA MET A 1 -15.40 -0.24 12.60
C MET A 1 -15.92 -1.68 12.61
N ILE A 2 -17.18 -1.93 12.25
CA ILE A 2 -17.72 -3.30 12.13
C ILE A 2 -18.06 -3.53 10.66
N TRP A 3 -17.49 -4.59 10.08
CA TRP A 3 -17.73 -5.00 8.70
C TRP A 3 -18.63 -6.23 8.68
N ALA A 4 -19.67 -6.23 7.82
CA ALA A 4 -20.52 -7.39 7.59
C ALA A 4 -20.39 -7.82 6.13
N GLY A 5 -20.04 -9.09 5.90
CA GLY A 5 -19.90 -9.68 4.58
C GLY A 5 -20.53 -11.07 4.56
N HIS A 6 -21.11 -11.44 3.41
CA HIS A 6 -21.70 -12.77 3.21
C HIS A 6 -20.68 -13.85 2.81
N HIS A 7 -19.49 -13.43 2.37
CA HIS A 7 -18.44 -14.30 1.88
C HIS A 7 -17.30 -14.40 2.89
N GLU A 8 -16.72 -15.59 2.98
CA GLU A 8 -15.44 -15.81 3.65
C GLU A 8 -14.33 -15.01 2.96
N VAL A 9 -13.36 -14.58 3.76
CA VAL A 9 -12.16 -13.90 3.28
C VAL A 9 -11.10 -14.96 3.03
N ALA A 10 -10.81 -15.22 1.76
CA ALA A 10 -9.93 -16.31 1.34
C ALA A 10 -8.46 -16.11 1.77
N GLY A 11 -8.04 -14.86 1.96
CA GLY A 11 -6.69 -14.51 2.33
C GLY A 11 -6.56 -13.06 2.77
N LEU A 12 -5.43 -12.75 3.40
CA LEU A 12 -5.08 -11.41 3.87
C LEU A 12 -3.89 -10.84 3.10
N SER A 13 -3.48 -11.46 1.98
CA SER A 13 -2.48 -10.85 1.12
C SER A 13 -3.12 -9.67 0.38
N PRO A 14 -2.44 -8.52 0.29
CA PRO A 14 -2.89 -7.43 -0.57
C PRO A 14 -2.89 -7.81 -2.06
N SER A 15 -2.25 -8.91 -2.46
CA SER A 15 -2.27 -9.43 -3.84
C SER A 15 -3.43 -10.37 -4.15
N ASP A 16 -4.17 -10.84 -3.14
CA ASP A 16 -5.25 -11.81 -3.36
C ASP A 16 -6.46 -11.11 -4.00
N THR A 17 -6.96 -11.64 -5.11
CA THR A 17 -8.21 -11.17 -5.71
C THR A 17 -9.40 -11.78 -4.99
N GLY A 18 -10.21 -10.97 -4.31
CA GLY A 18 -11.43 -11.45 -3.69
C GLY A 18 -12.49 -10.37 -3.46
N PRO A 19 -13.53 -10.69 -2.67
CA PRO A 19 -14.72 -9.85 -2.55
C PRO A 19 -14.42 -8.50 -1.89
N THR A 20 -15.29 -7.50 -2.07
CA THR A 20 -15.14 -6.14 -1.52
C THR A 20 -14.82 -6.10 -0.02
N ILE A 21 -15.31 -7.07 0.75
CA ILE A 21 -15.02 -7.19 2.19
C ILE A 21 -13.54 -7.48 2.49
N GLN A 22 -12.85 -8.21 1.61
CA GLN A 22 -11.41 -8.44 1.73
C GLN A 22 -10.66 -7.12 1.54
N PHE A 23 -11.00 -6.34 0.50
CA PHE A 23 -10.40 -5.02 0.28
C PHE A 23 -10.54 -4.13 1.52
N ALA A 24 -11.73 -4.14 2.14
CA ALA A 24 -11.96 -3.40 3.38
C ALA A 24 -11.06 -3.86 4.54
N ILE A 25 -10.76 -5.15 4.65
CA ILE A 25 -9.85 -5.65 5.69
C ILE A 25 -8.39 -5.29 5.36
N ILE A 26 -7.96 -5.49 4.11
CA ILE A 26 -6.60 -5.17 3.64
C ILE A 26 -6.26 -3.71 3.92
N THR A 27 -7.15 -2.76 3.61
CA THR A 27 -6.92 -1.33 3.85
C THR A 27 -6.97 -0.93 5.32
N ASN A 28 -7.39 -1.81 6.24
CA ASN A 28 -7.29 -1.59 7.67
C ASN A 28 -5.97 -2.11 8.28
N ILE A 29 -5.24 -2.99 7.58
CA ILE A 29 -4.01 -3.63 8.09
C ILE A 29 -2.76 -3.29 7.26
N HIS A 30 -2.94 -2.70 6.08
CA HIS A 30 -1.88 -2.21 5.21
C HIS A 30 -2.10 -0.73 4.89
N ASP A 31 -1.00 -0.01 4.82
CA ASP A 31 -0.97 1.42 4.55
C ASP A 31 -0.32 1.68 3.17
N PRO A 32 -0.91 2.57 2.34
CA PRO A 32 -0.38 2.86 1.01
C PRO A 32 0.74 3.92 1.04
N MET A 33 1.49 4.02 -0.06
CA MET A 33 2.46 5.11 -0.27
C MET A 33 1.78 6.49 -0.35
N LEU A 34 0.70 6.56 -1.13
CA LEU A 34 -0.16 7.74 -1.31
C LEU A 34 -1.60 7.34 -1.00
N ASN A 35 -2.35 8.23 -0.37
CA ASN A 35 -3.78 8.05 -0.13
C ASN A 35 -4.60 8.83 -1.15
N LEU A 36 -5.83 8.37 -1.41
CA LEU A 36 -6.79 9.08 -2.25
C LEU A 36 -7.82 9.76 -1.34
N THR A 37 -7.91 11.08 -1.43
CA THR A 37 -8.87 11.87 -0.63
C THR A 37 -10.30 11.71 -1.14
N GLU A 38 -11.26 12.21 -0.37
CA GLU A 38 -12.67 12.26 -0.77
C GLU A 38 -12.89 13.05 -2.09
N ASN A 39 -11.97 13.96 -2.43
CA ASN A 39 -11.99 14.75 -3.65
C ASN A 39 -11.29 14.06 -4.83
N LEU A 40 -10.84 12.81 -4.68
CA LEU A 40 -10.06 12.06 -5.66
C LEU A 40 -8.69 12.67 -5.96
N GLU A 41 -8.11 13.35 -4.97
CA GLU A 41 -6.75 13.88 -5.04
C GLU A 41 -5.78 12.96 -4.31
N LEU A 42 -4.57 12.81 -4.84
CA LEU A 42 -3.52 12.03 -4.18
C LEU A 42 -2.85 12.87 -3.11
N GLU A 43 -2.75 12.32 -1.89
CA GLU A 43 -2.04 12.93 -0.77
C GLU A 43 -0.93 12.02 -0.22
N PRO A 44 0.13 12.58 0.39
CA PRO A 44 1.17 11.81 1.05
C PRO A 44 0.62 10.92 2.19
N TYR A 45 1.13 9.69 2.30
CA TYR A 45 0.83 8.77 3.40
C TYR A 45 2.11 8.17 3.99
N LEU A 46 2.53 6.96 3.57
CA LEU A 46 3.84 6.40 3.93
C LEU A 46 4.99 7.11 3.22
N ALA A 47 4.77 7.66 2.03
CA ALA A 47 5.61 8.73 1.51
C ALA A 47 5.20 10.05 2.15
N GLU A 48 6.15 10.85 2.61
CA GLU A 48 5.90 12.23 3.03
C GLU A 48 5.88 13.21 1.86
N SER A 49 6.58 12.88 0.77
CA SER A 49 6.58 13.65 -0.47
C SER A 49 7.07 12.79 -1.64
N TYR A 50 6.89 13.29 -2.86
CA TYR A 50 7.44 12.67 -4.06
C TYR A 50 7.76 13.72 -5.12
N GLU A 51 8.70 13.37 -6.00
CA GLU A 51 9.15 14.18 -7.12
C GLU A 51 8.98 13.39 -8.42
N VAL A 52 8.65 14.07 -9.51
CA VAL A 52 8.50 13.49 -10.84
C VAL A 52 9.53 14.15 -11.75
N ALA A 53 10.36 13.34 -12.41
CA ALA A 53 11.33 13.84 -13.38
C ALA A 53 10.64 14.46 -14.61
N GLU A 54 11.37 15.30 -15.35
CA GLU A 54 10.83 16.00 -16.52
C GLU A 54 10.30 15.06 -17.61
N ASP A 55 10.86 13.86 -17.72
CA ASP A 55 10.42 12.84 -18.67
C ASP A 55 9.14 12.10 -18.25
N GLY A 56 8.70 12.27 -17.00
CA GLY A 56 7.55 11.58 -16.42
C GLY A 56 7.75 10.08 -16.21
N LEU A 57 8.98 9.57 -16.31
CA LEU A 57 9.28 8.13 -16.20
C LEU A 57 9.98 7.78 -14.89
N THR A 58 10.54 8.76 -14.19
CA THR A 58 11.19 8.57 -12.89
C THR A 58 10.43 9.28 -11.79
N TYR A 59 10.06 8.52 -10.76
CA TYR A 59 9.40 9.01 -9.55
C TYR A 59 10.30 8.74 -8.34
N THR A 60 10.60 9.78 -7.57
CA THR A 60 11.37 9.66 -6.32
C THR A 60 10.42 9.88 -5.15
N PHE A 61 10.29 8.88 -4.28
CA PHE A 61 9.46 8.98 -3.07
C PHE A 61 10.34 9.15 -1.84
N HIS A 62 10.02 10.13 -1.01
CA HIS A 62 10.65 10.34 0.30
C HIS A 62 9.78 9.70 1.37
N LEU A 63 10.32 8.72 2.10
CA LEU A 63 9.57 7.93 3.08
C LEU A 63 9.46 8.64 4.42
N ARG A 64 8.33 8.47 5.09
CA ARG A 64 8.14 8.96 6.45
C ARG A 64 9.07 8.23 7.42
N GLU A 65 9.78 8.99 8.24
CA GLU A 65 10.68 8.43 9.25
C GLU A 65 9.94 7.92 10.49
N GLY A 66 10.53 6.93 11.17
CA GLY A 66 10.03 6.40 12.44
C GLY A 66 8.80 5.50 12.33
N VAL A 67 8.34 5.18 11.11
CA VAL A 67 7.28 4.20 10.87
C VAL A 67 7.80 2.80 11.18
N LYS A 68 6.96 2.02 11.86
CA LYS A 68 7.26 0.64 12.26
C LYS A 68 6.13 -0.29 11.84
N PHE A 69 6.50 -1.51 11.50
CA PHE A 69 5.54 -2.60 11.39
C PHE A 69 5.03 -3.02 12.78
N HIS A 70 3.95 -3.80 12.80
CA HIS A 70 3.31 -4.26 14.03
C HIS A 70 4.19 -5.16 14.90
N ASP A 71 5.25 -5.75 14.33
CA ASP A 71 6.26 -6.55 15.05
C ASP A 71 7.41 -5.70 15.61
N GLY A 72 7.41 -4.39 15.34
CA GLY A 72 8.41 -3.42 15.81
C GLY A 72 9.58 -3.18 14.85
N THR A 73 9.67 -3.91 13.74
CA THR A 73 10.67 -3.67 12.69
C THR A 73 10.45 -2.31 12.02
N ASP A 74 11.53 -1.67 11.56
CA ASP A 74 11.46 -0.37 10.88
C ASP A 74 10.98 -0.52 9.44
N PHE A 75 10.13 0.41 8.99
CA PHE A 75 9.73 0.52 7.59
C PHE A 75 10.80 1.26 6.78
N THR A 76 11.22 0.66 5.67
CA THR A 76 12.32 1.17 4.83
C THR A 76 12.01 1.08 3.34
N ALA A 77 12.86 1.71 2.51
CA ALA A 77 12.77 1.60 1.05
C ALA A 77 12.98 0.17 0.54
N ALA A 78 13.63 -0.72 1.32
CA ALA A 78 13.77 -2.12 0.95
C ALA A 78 12.43 -2.85 0.96
N ASP A 79 11.53 -2.50 1.88
CA ASP A 79 10.19 -3.11 1.99
C ASP A 79 9.28 -2.66 0.84
N VAL A 80 9.41 -1.39 0.46
CA VAL A 80 8.75 -0.84 -0.74
C VAL A 80 9.24 -1.59 -1.97
N LYS A 81 10.57 -1.70 -2.16
CA LYS A 81 11.16 -2.43 -3.28
C LYS A 81 10.68 -3.88 -3.31
N TYR A 82 10.72 -4.58 -2.17
CA TYR A 82 10.25 -5.96 -2.06
C TYR A 82 8.80 -6.10 -2.54
N THR A 83 7.93 -5.16 -2.15
CA THR A 83 6.53 -5.16 -2.58
C THR A 83 6.41 -4.99 -4.11
N PHE A 84 7.14 -4.04 -4.69
CA PHE A 84 7.15 -3.86 -6.15
C PHE A 84 7.70 -5.07 -6.90
N ASP A 85 8.80 -5.67 -6.42
CA ASP A 85 9.38 -6.87 -7.00
C ASP A 85 8.37 -8.03 -6.92
N PHE A 86 7.76 -8.23 -5.76
CA PHE A 86 6.76 -9.28 -5.52
C PHE A 86 5.60 -9.19 -6.52
N TYR A 87 5.07 -7.99 -6.77
CA TYR A 87 4.00 -7.80 -7.77
C TYR A 87 4.48 -7.90 -9.22
N SER A 88 5.76 -7.60 -9.49
CA SER A 88 6.35 -7.70 -10.82
C SER A 88 6.68 -9.15 -11.20
N ASP A 89 7.01 -9.98 -10.21
CA ASP A 89 7.38 -11.39 -10.37
C ASP A 89 6.18 -12.34 -10.42
N VAL A 90 4.95 -11.85 -10.19
CA VAL A 90 3.75 -12.67 -10.42
C VAL A 90 3.68 -12.97 -11.90
N GLU A 91 4.09 -14.19 -12.29
CA GLU A 91 3.83 -14.72 -13.64
C GLU A 91 2.34 -14.52 -13.94
N THR A 92 2.07 -13.71 -14.96
CA THR A 92 0.77 -13.63 -15.62
C THR A 92 0.36 -14.98 -16.21
#